data_AF-A0A075FNI2-F1
#
_entry.id   AF-A0A075FNI2-F1
#
_cell.length_a   1.000
_cell.length_b   1.000
_cell.length_c   1.000
_cell.angle_alpha   90.00
_cell.angle_beta   90.00
_cell.angle_gamma   90.00
#
_symmetry.space_group_name_H-M   'P 1'
#
loop_
_entity.id
_entity.type
_entity.pdbx_description
1 polymer ?
#
loop_
_entity_poly.entity_id
_entity_poly.type
_entity_poly.pdbx_seq_one_letter_code
_entity_poly.pdbx_strand_id
1 'polypeptide(L)'
;VLEVGIGNPGPDGEQPSMALPEIWSNPVESRLSDSNLLAEVFAELMPRGVDEEKTEQVVSTMLQRIEEGLVGRLTRAEVIDGERVEGLRTEYPFTISNPVSFETVPRTRWTPDGIEQLAGIERASIDMDGSIDLALCSSHEDGTSSIRPIDLKTEQAASILDDSGSLLDALGNHATEPANDAEIEMLRHHRLQLALYHRALEMMEATRPEGQRRRVERPAILVGVTGRLVIYPVEMFEQAQAQIDDILATAARMELATELPLADFQRLPQSKAHVCAMCPFSMGDLPICGPLSETEASIET
;
A
#
# COMPACT_ATOMS: atom_id res chain seq x y z
N VAL A 1 -0.60 -14.75 10.73
CA VAL A 1 -1.79 -15.65 10.61
C VAL A 1 -2.47 -15.50 9.26
N LEU A 2 -2.88 -14.29 8.84
CA LEU A 2 -3.58 -14.07 7.56
C LEU A 2 -2.88 -14.76 6.38
N GLU A 3 -1.56 -14.57 6.26
CA GLU A 3 -0.73 -15.09 5.16
C GLU A 3 -0.82 -16.60 4.94
N VAL A 4 -0.98 -17.37 6.02
CA VAL A 4 -0.97 -18.84 6.03
C VAL A 4 -2.34 -19.45 6.29
N GLY A 5 -3.30 -18.64 6.75
CA GLY A 5 -4.62 -19.08 7.16
C GLY A 5 -5.75 -18.64 6.24
N ILE A 6 -5.55 -17.67 5.35
CA ILE A 6 -6.61 -17.24 4.45
C ILE A 6 -6.97 -18.34 3.46
N GLY A 7 -8.27 -18.57 3.25
CA GLY A 7 -8.75 -19.56 2.29
C GLY A 7 -8.45 -19.16 0.85
N ASN A 8 -8.36 -20.13 -0.04
CA ASN A 8 -8.28 -19.92 -1.48
C ASN A 8 -9.38 -20.76 -2.14
N PRO A 9 -10.36 -20.15 -2.82
CA PRO A 9 -11.46 -20.90 -3.41
C PRO A 9 -11.06 -21.68 -4.65
N GLY A 10 -9.96 -21.27 -5.31
CA GLY A 10 -9.61 -21.72 -6.65
C GLY A 10 -10.66 -21.36 -7.71
N PRO A 11 -10.44 -21.78 -8.96
CA PRO A 11 -11.33 -21.45 -10.07
C PRO A 11 -12.67 -22.17 -9.97
N ASP A 12 -13.68 -21.64 -10.67
CA ASP A 12 -14.92 -22.38 -10.91
C ASP A 12 -14.70 -23.33 -12.10
N GLY A 13 -14.40 -24.59 -11.80
CA GLY A 13 -14.07 -25.63 -12.79
C GLY A 13 -12.59 -26.02 -12.82
N GLU A 14 -12.11 -26.55 -13.94
CA GLU A 14 -10.75 -27.07 -14.06
C GLU A 14 -9.67 -25.98 -14.20
N GLN A 15 -10.04 -24.79 -14.68
CA GLN A 15 -9.10 -23.70 -14.95
C GLN A 15 -9.69 -22.33 -14.64
N PRO A 16 -8.85 -21.36 -14.21
CA PRO A 16 -9.27 -19.97 -14.03
C PRO A 16 -9.63 -19.30 -15.36
N SER A 17 -10.44 -18.25 -15.28
CA SER A 17 -10.87 -17.43 -16.43
C SER A 17 -9.71 -16.84 -17.22
N MET A 18 -8.62 -16.48 -16.52
CA MET A 18 -7.32 -16.18 -17.11
C MET A 18 -6.25 -17.04 -16.46
N ALA A 19 -5.23 -17.46 -17.22
CA ALA A 19 -4.19 -18.35 -16.73
C ALA A 19 -3.51 -17.82 -15.44
N LEU A 20 -3.59 -18.59 -14.36
CA LEU A 20 -2.90 -18.37 -13.09
C LEU A 20 -1.88 -19.48 -12.84
N PRO A 21 -0.74 -19.18 -12.21
CA PRO A 21 0.13 -20.22 -11.68
C PRO A 21 -0.61 -21.05 -10.62
N GLU A 22 -0.31 -22.36 -10.51
CA GLU A 22 -0.99 -23.26 -9.57
C GLU A 22 -0.97 -22.75 -8.12
N ILE A 23 0.13 -22.12 -7.69
CA ILE A 23 0.26 -21.56 -6.33
C ILE A 23 -0.79 -20.47 -6.03
N TRP A 24 -1.41 -19.88 -7.05
CA TRP A 24 -2.48 -18.90 -6.90
C TRP A 24 -3.87 -19.53 -6.89
N SER A 25 -4.05 -20.67 -7.56
CA SER A 25 -5.37 -21.23 -7.88
C SER A 25 -5.68 -22.54 -7.15
N ASN A 26 -4.74 -23.08 -6.39
CA ASN A 26 -4.95 -24.30 -5.61
C ASN A 26 -5.97 -24.03 -4.48
N PRO A 27 -7.08 -24.79 -4.44
CA PRO A 27 -8.08 -24.62 -3.39
C PRO A 27 -7.53 -24.97 -2.01
N VAL A 28 -7.78 -24.10 -1.03
CA VAL A 28 -7.41 -24.28 0.38
C VAL A 28 -8.55 -23.74 1.25
N GLU A 29 -9.04 -24.52 2.19
CA GLU A 29 -10.04 -24.03 3.15
C GLU A 29 -9.45 -22.98 4.08
N SER A 30 -10.26 -22.00 4.50
CA SER A 30 -9.81 -21.01 5.48
C SER A 30 -9.48 -21.68 6.81
N ARG A 31 -8.37 -21.25 7.39
CA ARG A 31 -7.87 -21.61 8.72
C ARG A 31 -7.68 -20.38 9.60
N LEU A 32 -8.24 -19.21 9.24
CA LEU A 32 -8.07 -17.98 10.02
C LEU A 32 -8.55 -18.12 11.47
N SER A 33 -9.55 -18.98 11.73
CA SER A 33 -10.06 -19.28 13.07
C SER A 33 -9.62 -20.65 13.61
N ASP A 34 -8.65 -21.32 12.96
CA ASP A 34 -8.11 -22.61 13.41
C ASP A 34 -7.25 -22.40 14.66
N SER A 35 -7.70 -22.92 15.80
CA SER A 35 -7.02 -22.80 17.09
C SER A 35 -5.61 -23.40 17.07
N ASN A 36 -5.37 -24.46 16.29
CA ASN A 36 -4.05 -25.07 16.21
C ASN A 36 -3.08 -24.16 15.44
N LEU A 37 -3.53 -23.58 14.33
CA LEU A 37 -2.73 -22.62 13.57
C LEU A 37 -2.41 -21.38 14.42
N LEU A 38 -3.39 -20.87 15.16
CA LEU A 38 -3.20 -19.74 16.06
C LEU A 38 -2.16 -20.06 17.14
N ALA A 39 -2.28 -21.21 17.80
CA ALA A 39 -1.34 -21.64 18.83
C ALA A 39 0.09 -21.80 18.29
N GLU A 40 0.27 -22.37 17.08
CA GLU A 40 1.57 -22.48 16.41
C GLU A 40 2.17 -21.10 16.14
N VAL A 41 1.39 -20.19 15.55
CA VAL A 41 1.86 -18.84 15.22
C VAL A 41 2.21 -18.03 16.48
N PHE A 42 1.40 -18.11 17.54
CA PHE A 42 1.70 -17.44 18.80
C PHE A 42 2.95 -18.01 19.47
N ALA A 43 3.12 -19.33 19.48
CA ALA A 43 4.31 -19.96 20.04
C ALA A 43 5.60 -19.52 19.32
N GLU A 44 5.54 -19.25 18.02
CA GLU A 44 6.70 -18.86 17.22
C GLU A 44 6.97 -17.35 17.21
N LEU A 45 5.92 -16.53 17.07
CA LEU A 45 6.07 -15.10 16.76
C LEU A 45 5.76 -14.16 17.93
N MET A 46 5.20 -14.64 19.03
CA MET A 46 4.83 -13.77 20.14
C MET A 46 6.07 -13.16 20.82
N PRO A 47 6.19 -11.82 20.91
CA PRO A 47 7.33 -11.19 21.57
C PRO A 47 7.32 -11.44 23.07
N ARG A 48 8.52 -11.50 23.68
CA ARG A 48 8.64 -11.63 25.14
C ARG A 48 8.10 -10.39 25.86
N GLY A 49 7.37 -10.61 26.95
CA GLY A 49 6.87 -9.54 27.82
C GLY A 49 5.54 -8.92 27.34
N VAL A 50 4.92 -9.51 26.32
CA VAL A 50 3.57 -9.16 25.87
C VAL A 50 2.53 -9.89 26.72
N ASP A 51 1.36 -9.27 26.89
CA ASP A 51 0.19 -9.89 27.52
C ASP A 51 -0.42 -10.88 26.51
N GLU A 52 -0.10 -12.17 26.69
CA GLU A 52 -0.45 -13.23 25.75
C GLU A 52 -1.97 -13.30 25.56
N GLU A 53 -2.73 -13.36 26.67
CA GLU A 53 -4.19 -13.47 26.66
C GLU A 53 -4.86 -12.33 25.89
N LYS A 54 -4.45 -11.08 26.15
CA LYS A 54 -5.00 -9.93 25.41
C LYS A 54 -4.62 -9.93 23.95
N THR A 55 -3.40 -10.35 23.62
CA THR A 55 -2.92 -10.40 22.24
C THR A 55 -3.67 -11.45 21.45
N GLU A 56 -3.86 -12.64 22.03
CA GLU A 56 -4.68 -13.70 21.46
C GLU A 56 -6.11 -13.24 21.24
N GLN A 57 -6.71 -12.54 22.21
CA GLN A 57 -8.06 -11.97 22.10
C GLN A 57 -8.16 -10.98 20.93
N VAL A 58 -7.24 -10.02 20.85
CA VAL A 58 -7.22 -8.98 19.79
C VAL A 58 -7.06 -9.62 18.42
N VAL A 59 -6.08 -10.51 18.25
CA VAL A 59 -5.79 -11.15 16.97
C VAL A 59 -6.95 -12.07 16.55
N SER A 60 -7.48 -12.89 17.45
CA SER A 60 -8.61 -13.77 17.14
C SER A 60 -9.84 -12.97 16.72
N THR A 61 -10.10 -11.84 17.38
CA THR A 61 -11.22 -10.94 17.02
C THR A 61 -11.03 -10.33 15.64
N MET A 62 -9.83 -9.84 15.30
CA MET A 62 -9.55 -9.32 13.96
C MET A 62 -9.75 -10.39 12.88
N LEU A 63 -9.24 -11.59 13.11
CA LEU A 63 -9.34 -12.71 12.16
C LEU A 63 -10.79 -13.14 11.96
N GLN A 64 -11.58 -13.22 13.03
CA GLN A 64 -13.01 -13.47 12.93
C GLN A 64 -13.71 -12.39 12.11
N ARG A 65 -13.42 -11.10 12.36
CA ARG A 65 -14.01 -9.99 11.60
C ARG A 65 -13.63 -10.04 10.12
N ILE A 66 -12.38 -10.39 9.79
CA ILE A 66 -11.92 -10.59 8.40
C ILE A 66 -12.64 -11.78 7.74
N GLU A 67 -12.78 -12.90 8.46
CA GLU A 67 -13.47 -14.10 7.99
C GLU A 67 -14.96 -13.83 7.68
N GLU A 68 -15.63 -13.04 8.53
CA GLU A 68 -17.02 -12.62 8.34
C GLU A 68 -17.18 -11.48 7.31
N GLY A 69 -16.10 -10.73 7.07
CA GLY A 69 -16.03 -9.60 6.14
C GLY A 69 -16.04 -10.00 4.66
N LEU A 70 -15.96 -8.98 3.79
CA LEU A 70 -16.04 -9.15 2.34
C LEU A 70 -14.93 -10.06 1.79
N VAL A 71 -13.68 -9.87 2.25
CA VAL A 71 -12.54 -10.69 1.81
C VAL A 71 -12.75 -12.15 2.20
N GLY A 72 -13.09 -12.44 3.47
CA GLY A 72 -13.33 -13.81 3.93
C GLY A 72 -14.41 -14.51 3.11
N ARG A 73 -15.54 -13.83 2.86
CA ARG A 73 -16.63 -14.34 2.02
C ARG A 73 -16.20 -14.65 0.58
N LEU A 74 -15.52 -13.71 -0.08
CA LEU A 74 -14.98 -13.90 -1.42
C LEU A 74 -14.01 -15.09 -1.49
N THR A 75 -13.13 -15.23 -0.49
CA THR A 75 -12.18 -16.35 -0.42
C THR A 75 -12.82 -17.72 -0.10
N ARG A 76 -14.12 -17.75 0.24
CA ARG A 76 -14.92 -18.98 0.36
C ARG A 76 -15.80 -19.25 -0.87
N ALA A 77 -15.42 -18.71 -2.02
CA ALA A 77 -16.10 -18.87 -3.31
C ALA A 77 -17.49 -18.21 -3.36
N GLU A 78 -17.82 -17.30 -2.44
CA GLU A 78 -19.07 -16.54 -2.54
C GLU A 78 -19.00 -15.58 -3.73
N VAL A 79 -20.09 -15.50 -4.50
CA VAL A 79 -20.25 -14.54 -5.59
C VAL A 79 -20.90 -13.28 -5.03
N ILE A 80 -20.23 -12.14 -5.11
CA ILE A 80 -20.70 -10.87 -4.55
C ILE A 80 -20.62 -9.81 -5.66
N ASP A 81 -21.73 -9.15 -5.95
CA ASP A 81 -21.85 -8.15 -7.01
C ASP A 81 -21.31 -8.62 -8.39
N GLY A 82 -21.50 -9.90 -8.69
CA GLY A 82 -21.03 -10.54 -9.93
C GLY A 82 -19.53 -10.84 -9.98
N GLU A 83 -18.81 -10.63 -8.87
CA GLU A 83 -17.40 -10.98 -8.71
C GLU A 83 -17.27 -12.32 -7.97
N ARG A 84 -16.39 -13.19 -8.47
CA ARG A 84 -15.95 -14.42 -7.77
C ARG A 84 -14.44 -14.53 -7.81
N VAL A 85 -13.81 -14.66 -6.65
CA VAL A 85 -12.36 -14.93 -6.55
C VAL A 85 -12.07 -16.32 -7.12
N GLU A 86 -11.04 -16.40 -7.96
CA GLU A 86 -10.56 -17.64 -8.59
C GLU A 86 -9.13 -17.99 -8.18
N GLY A 87 -8.44 -17.07 -7.51
CA GLY A 87 -7.13 -17.31 -6.94
C GLY A 87 -6.61 -16.10 -6.17
N LEU A 88 -5.60 -16.33 -5.36
CA LEU A 88 -4.95 -15.27 -4.60
C LEU A 88 -3.48 -15.54 -4.35
N ARG A 89 -2.75 -14.50 -3.94
CA ARG A 89 -1.40 -14.63 -3.41
C ARG A 89 -1.20 -13.69 -2.24
N THR A 90 -0.80 -14.25 -1.11
CA THR A 90 -0.29 -13.49 0.04
C THR A 90 1.19 -13.19 -0.15
N GLU A 91 1.70 -12.09 0.41
CA GLU A 91 3.12 -11.69 0.31
C GLU A 91 3.65 -11.79 -1.13
N TYR A 92 2.99 -11.09 -2.06
CA TYR A 92 3.35 -11.15 -3.47
C TYR A 92 4.51 -10.20 -3.79
N PRO A 93 5.74 -10.71 -4.01
CA PRO A 93 6.87 -9.84 -4.28
C PRO A 93 6.79 -9.23 -5.68
N PHE A 94 7.26 -8.01 -5.81
CA PHE A 94 7.45 -7.35 -7.10
C PHE A 94 8.77 -6.58 -7.14
N THR A 95 9.27 -6.43 -8.37
CA THR A 95 10.34 -5.50 -8.73
C THR A 95 9.85 -4.72 -9.94
N ILE A 96 9.86 -3.39 -9.84
CA ILE A 96 9.49 -2.50 -10.94
C ILE A 96 10.59 -1.49 -11.24
N SER A 97 10.74 -1.18 -12.52
CA SER A 97 11.63 -0.11 -12.99
C SER A 97 10.78 1.05 -13.50
N ASN A 98 10.80 2.17 -12.79
CA ASN A 98 10.00 3.34 -13.10
C ASN A 98 10.80 4.30 -13.98
N PRO A 99 10.52 4.41 -15.28
CA PRO A 99 11.15 5.43 -16.11
C PRO A 99 10.63 6.81 -15.70
N VAL A 100 11.55 7.73 -15.41
CA VAL A 100 11.22 9.11 -15.04
C VAL A 100 11.94 10.08 -15.97
N SER A 101 11.26 11.18 -16.27
CA SER A 101 11.82 12.31 -17.01
C SER A 101 11.77 13.55 -16.13
N PHE A 102 12.80 14.40 -16.21
CA PHE A 102 12.94 15.59 -15.37
C PHE A 102 13.78 16.64 -16.09
N GLU A 103 13.81 17.86 -15.54
CA GLU A 103 14.64 18.95 -16.06
C GLU A 103 16.12 18.55 -16.12
N THR A 104 16.81 18.91 -17.20
CA THR A 104 18.19 18.50 -17.48
C THR A 104 19.13 18.77 -16.31
N VAL A 105 19.68 17.71 -15.73
CA VAL A 105 20.69 17.79 -14.68
C VAL A 105 22.09 17.83 -15.31
N PRO A 106 22.86 18.91 -15.13
CA PRO A 106 24.21 18.99 -15.68
C PRO A 106 25.17 18.12 -14.87
N ARG A 107 25.95 17.28 -15.56
CA ARG A 107 27.13 16.63 -14.99
C ARG A 107 28.33 17.52 -15.28
N THR A 108 28.93 18.03 -14.21
CA THR A 108 30.06 18.94 -14.29
C THR A 108 31.31 18.35 -13.65
N ARG A 109 32.46 18.88 -14.04
CA ARG A 109 33.75 18.59 -13.41
C ARG A 109 34.45 19.91 -13.11
N TRP A 110 35.08 19.98 -11.94
CA TRP A 110 35.96 21.10 -11.63
C TRP A 110 37.29 20.99 -12.39
N THR A 111 37.72 22.09 -13.01
CA THR A 111 39.03 22.24 -13.65
C THR A 111 39.69 23.53 -13.14
N PRO A 112 41.02 23.71 -13.30
CA PRO A 112 41.68 24.97 -12.97
C PRO A 112 41.11 26.20 -13.68
N ASP A 113 40.46 26.01 -14.84
CA ASP A 113 39.83 27.07 -15.64
C ASP A 113 38.35 27.29 -15.29
N GLY A 114 37.81 26.55 -14.31
CA GLY A 114 36.43 26.64 -13.85
C GLY A 114 35.65 25.34 -13.98
N ILE A 115 34.33 25.43 -13.77
CA ILE A 115 33.40 24.31 -13.90
C ILE A 115 33.17 24.03 -15.40
N GLU A 116 33.50 22.83 -15.84
CA GLU A 116 33.28 22.34 -17.20
C GLU A 116 32.04 21.43 -17.22
N GLN A 117 31.10 21.68 -18.15
CA GLN A 117 29.95 20.80 -18.36
C GLN A 117 30.33 19.61 -19.26
N LEU A 118 30.09 18.40 -18.79
CA LEU A 118 30.42 17.16 -19.49
C LEU A 118 29.21 16.54 -20.21
N ALA A 119 28.04 16.55 -19.56
CA ALA A 119 26.80 15.96 -20.08
C ALA A 119 25.56 16.59 -19.43
N GLY A 120 24.39 16.32 -20.01
CA GLY A 120 23.08 16.59 -19.41
C GLY A 120 22.28 15.29 -19.29
N ILE A 121 21.66 15.06 -18.13
CA ILE A 121 20.82 13.89 -17.88
C ILE A 121 19.37 14.37 -17.74
N GLU A 122 18.47 13.81 -18.53
CA GLU A 122 17.05 14.23 -18.61
C GLU A 122 16.07 13.10 -18.25
N ARG A 123 16.61 11.89 -18.08
CA ARG A 123 15.86 10.67 -17.79
C ARG A 123 16.66 9.73 -16.92
N ALA A 124 15.96 9.00 -16.08
CA ALA A 124 16.51 7.90 -15.29
C ALA A 124 15.45 6.79 -15.16
N SER A 125 15.89 5.63 -14.69
CA SER A 125 15.00 4.59 -14.21
C SER A 125 15.22 4.41 -12.72
N ILE A 126 14.14 4.35 -11.95
CA ILE A 126 14.18 4.06 -10.52
C ILE A 126 13.62 2.67 -10.29
N ASP A 127 14.49 1.78 -9.85
CA ASP A 127 14.12 0.41 -9.49
C ASP A 127 13.59 0.39 -8.05
N MET A 128 12.48 -0.32 -7.86
CA MET A 128 11.81 -0.47 -6.56
C MET A 128 11.38 -1.91 -6.36
N ASP A 129 11.58 -2.40 -5.15
CA ASP A 129 11.15 -3.71 -4.69
C ASP A 129 10.11 -3.57 -3.58
N GLY A 130 9.19 -4.52 -3.50
CA GLY A 130 8.18 -4.58 -2.45
C GLY A 130 7.46 -5.91 -2.40
N SER A 131 6.52 -6.03 -1.47
CA SER A 131 5.62 -7.18 -1.30
C SER A 131 4.20 -6.67 -1.11
N ILE A 132 3.25 -7.18 -1.89
CA ILE A 132 1.82 -6.88 -1.72
C ILE A 132 1.24 -7.90 -0.74
N ASP A 133 0.66 -7.45 0.38
CA ASP A 133 0.15 -8.34 1.44
C ASP A 133 -0.84 -9.38 0.89
N LEU A 134 -1.76 -8.96 0.02
CA LEU A 134 -2.72 -9.82 -0.66
C LEU A 134 -3.04 -9.32 -2.07
N ALA A 135 -2.89 -10.18 -3.07
CA ALA A 135 -3.41 -9.97 -4.42
C ALA A 135 -4.57 -10.94 -4.67
N LEU A 136 -5.76 -10.42 -5.00
CA LEU A 136 -6.93 -11.21 -5.36
C LEU A 136 -7.14 -11.20 -6.86
N CYS A 137 -7.26 -12.38 -7.47
CA CYS A 137 -7.66 -12.56 -8.86
C CYS A 137 -9.13 -13.01 -8.90
N SER A 138 -9.94 -12.28 -9.65
CA SER A 138 -11.38 -12.52 -9.73
C SER A 138 -11.86 -12.65 -11.17
N SER A 139 -12.86 -13.50 -11.34
CA SER A 139 -13.69 -13.56 -12.54
C SER A 139 -14.97 -12.73 -12.33
N HIS A 140 -15.47 -12.14 -13.40
CA HIS A 140 -16.67 -11.29 -13.40
C HIS A 140 -17.76 -11.87 -14.29
N GLU A 141 -19.02 -11.58 -13.98
CA GLU A 141 -20.18 -12.02 -14.78
C GLU A 141 -20.14 -11.54 -16.24
N ASP A 142 -19.48 -10.43 -16.53
CA ASP A 142 -19.28 -9.91 -17.88
C ASP A 142 -18.21 -10.68 -18.69
N GLY A 143 -17.61 -11.71 -18.10
CA GLY A 143 -16.56 -12.53 -18.68
C GLY A 143 -15.16 -11.92 -18.58
N THR A 144 -15.01 -10.76 -17.94
CA THR A 144 -13.70 -10.17 -17.68
C THR A 144 -13.06 -10.76 -16.44
N SER A 145 -11.75 -10.59 -16.32
CA SER A 145 -10.97 -11.00 -15.16
C SER A 145 -10.20 -9.82 -14.62
N SER A 146 -10.06 -9.75 -13.29
CA SER A 146 -9.37 -8.66 -12.63
C SER A 146 -8.35 -9.14 -11.61
N ILE A 147 -7.45 -8.24 -11.23
CA ILE A 147 -6.53 -8.43 -10.11
C ILE A 147 -6.56 -7.18 -9.21
N ARG A 148 -6.74 -7.36 -7.90
CA ARG A 148 -6.75 -6.25 -6.92
C ARG A 148 -5.62 -6.41 -5.90
N PRO A 149 -4.76 -5.39 -5.72
CA PRO A 149 -3.87 -5.33 -4.58
C PRO A 149 -4.63 -4.89 -3.32
N ILE A 150 -4.42 -5.62 -2.23
CA ILE A 150 -5.02 -5.38 -0.92
C ILE A 150 -3.90 -5.37 0.11
N ASP A 151 -3.91 -4.36 0.97
CA ASP A 151 -2.96 -4.21 2.07
C ASP A 151 -3.70 -4.36 3.41
N LEU A 152 -3.15 -5.12 4.35
CA LEU A 152 -3.72 -5.34 5.67
C LEU A 152 -3.19 -4.31 6.65
N LYS A 153 -4.09 -3.51 7.24
CA LYS A 153 -3.74 -2.58 8.32
C LYS A 153 -4.38 -2.98 9.64
N THR A 154 -3.55 -3.09 10.68
CA THR A 154 -3.94 -3.41 12.07
C THR A 154 -3.90 -2.18 12.97
N GLU A 155 -4.00 -0.97 12.41
CA GLU A 155 -4.04 0.27 13.17
C GLU A 155 -5.20 0.26 14.18
N GLN A 156 -4.95 0.88 15.34
CA GLN A 156 -5.88 0.86 16.48
C GLN A 156 -6.25 -0.55 16.98
N ALA A 157 -5.47 -1.62 16.72
CA ALA A 157 -5.80 -2.98 17.20
C ALA A 157 -6.12 -3.06 18.70
N ALA A 158 -5.47 -2.23 19.54
CA ALA A 158 -5.74 -2.14 20.97
C ALA A 158 -7.20 -1.74 21.29
N SER A 159 -7.84 -0.92 20.44
CA SER A 159 -9.23 -0.46 20.59
C SER A 159 -10.26 -1.58 20.72
N ILE A 160 -9.91 -2.79 20.28
CA ILE A 160 -10.76 -3.98 20.39
C ILE A 160 -11.01 -4.37 21.85
N LEU A 161 -10.05 -4.12 22.75
CA LEU A 161 -10.13 -4.54 24.16
C LEU A 161 -11.14 -3.70 24.95
N ASP A 162 -11.24 -2.43 24.60
CA ASP A 162 -12.04 -1.40 25.24
C ASP A 162 -13.24 -0.95 24.38
N ASP A 163 -13.43 -1.60 23.22
CA ASP A 163 -14.49 -1.33 22.23
C ASP A 163 -14.63 0.17 21.91
N SER A 164 -13.49 0.84 21.76
CA SER A 164 -13.43 2.29 21.60
C SER A 164 -12.37 2.72 20.60
N GLY A 165 -12.77 3.35 19.50
CA GLY A 165 -11.84 3.82 18.48
C GLY A 165 -12.56 4.28 17.22
N SER A 166 -12.04 5.31 16.57
CA SER A 166 -12.67 5.90 15.39
C SER A 166 -12.77 4.94 14.20
N LEU A 167 -11.87 3.96 14.08
CA LEU A 167 -12.01 2.91 13.07
C LEU A 167 -13.12 1.92 13.41
N LEU A 168 -13.31 1.60 14.69
CA LEU A 168 -14.36 0.68 15.14
C LEU A 168 -15.76 1.21 14.91
N ASP A 169 -15.95 2.53 14.84
CA ASP A 169 -17.24 3.14 14.52
C ASP A 169 -17.83 2.68 13.16
N ALA A 170 -16.98 2.15 12.26
CA ALA A 170 -17.42 1.56 11.00
C ALA A 170 -17.83 0.08 11.09
N LEU A 171 -17.67 -0.58 12.23
CA LEU A 171 -17.97 -1.99 12.40
C LEU A 171 -19.44 -2.31 12.02
N GLY A 172 -19.64 -3.36 11.23
CA GLY A 172 -20.95 -3.75 10.71
C GLY A 172 -21.39 -2.99 9.46
N ASN A 173 -20.64 -1.98 8.99
CA ASN A 173 -20.83 -1.43 7.65
C ASN A 173 -20.19 -2.39 6.63
N HIS A 174 -20.92 -2.71 5.55
CA HIS A 174 -20.46 -3.60 4.48
C HIS A 174 -20.14 -2.88 3.16
N ALA A 175 -20.38 -1.57 3.07
CA ALA A 175 -19.99 -0.76 1.92
C ALA A 175 -18.47 -0.72 1.77
N THR A 176 -17.98 -0.57 0.54
CA THR A 176 -16.51 -0.55 0.28
C THR A 176 -15.94 0.87 0.26
N GLU A 177 -16.81 1.87 0.25
CA GLU A 177 -16.45 3.27 0.44
C GLU A 177 -16.05 3.54 1.90
N PRO A 178 -15.21 4.56 2.15
CA PRO A 178 -14.87 5.00 3.50
C PRO A 178 -16.13 5.37 4.28
N ALA A 179 -16.30 4.79 5.47
CA ALA A 179 -17.44 5.00 6.34
C ALA A 179 -17.24 6.17 7.31
N ASN A 180 -16.00 6.55 7.60
CA ASN A 180 -15.66 7.61 8.54
C ASN A 180 -14.31 8.28 8.20
N ASP A 181 -14.01 9.37 8.91
CA ASP A 181 -12.78 10.14 8.71
C ASP A 181 -11.51 9.35 9.02
N ALA A 182 -11.58 8.33 9.90
CA ALA A 182 -10.43 7.51 10.23
C ALA A 182 -10.04 6.56 9.07
N GLU A 183 -11.02 5.98 8.38
CA GLU A 183 -10.78 5.21 7.15
C GLU A 183 -10.22 6.12 6.03
N ILE A 184 -10.74 7.35 5.91
CA ILE A 184 -10.20 8.34 4.96
C ILE A 184 -8.74 8.67 5.28
N GLU A 185 -8.41 8.91 6.55
CA GLU A 185 -7.05 9.26 6.95
C GLU A 185 -6.08 8.08 6.78
N MET A 186 -6.52 6.86 7.08
CA MET A 186 -5.76 5.65 6.79
C MET A 186 -5.43 5.53 5.30
N LEU A 187 -6.40 5.78 4.41
CA LEU A 187 -6.15 5.80 2.97
C LEU A 187 -5.14 6.89 2.56
N ARG A 188 -5.19 8.08 3.18
CA ARG A 188 -4.22 9.15 2.92
C ARG A 188 -2.82 8.79 3.38
N HIS A 189 -2.69 8.16 4.55
CA HIS A 189 -1.40 7.72 5.10
C HIS A 189 -0.72 6.69 4.19
N HIS A 190 -1.47 5.73 3.64
CA HIS A 190 -0.92 4.62 2.85
C HIS A 190 -1.01 4.82 1.32
N ARG A 191 -1.38 6.02 0.87
CA ARG A 191 -1.69 6.31 -0.53
C ARG A 191 -0.57 5.99 -1.52
N LEU A 192 0.69 6.31 -1.19
CA LEU A 192 1.83 6.09 -2.08
C LEU A 192 2.17 4.60 -2.18
N GLN A 193 2.10 3.88 -1.06
CA GLN A 193 2.31 2.43 -1.02
C GLN A 193 1.32 1.72 -1.94
N LEU A 194 0.03 2.02 -1.80
CA LEU A 194 -1.04 1.40 -2.57
C LEU A 194 -0.99 1.77 -4.07
N ALA A 195 -0.61 3.00 -4.39
CA ALA A 195 -0.42 3.40 -5.78
C ALA A 195 0.80 2.74 -6.43
N LEU A 196 1.87 2.46 -5.67
CA LEU A 196 2.97 1.62 -6.15
C LEU A 196 2.54 0.16 -6.36
N TYR A 197 1.74 -0.41 -5.47
CA TYR A 197 1.21 -1.78 -5.63
C TYR A 197 0.37 -1.92 -6.90
N HIS A 198 -0.51 -0.96 -7.15
CA HIS A 198 -1.30 -0.92 -8.38
C HIS A 198 -0.41 -0.84 -9.62
N ARG A 199 0.55 0.11 -9.64
CA ARG A 199 1.50 0.27 -10.74
C ARG A 199 2.29 -1.02 -10.99
N ALA A 200 2.71 -1.71 -9.93
CA ALA A 200 3.39 -2.98 -10.05
C ALA A 200 2.55 -4.02 -10.77
N LEU A 201 1.29 -4.21 -10.36
CA LEU A 201 0.39 -5.14 -11.03
C LEU A 201 0.10 -4.73 -12.48
N GLU A 202 -0.04 -3.44 -12.78
CA GLU A 202 -0.23 -2.95 -14.15
C GLU A 202 0.96 -3.29 -15.04
N MET A 203 2.17 -3.04 -14.56
CA MET A 203 3.39 -3.36 -15.29
C MET A 203 3.51 -4.87 -15.53
N MET A 204 3.16 -5.69 -14.54
CA MET A 204 3.18 -7.15 -14.66
C MET A 204 2.14 -7.66 -15.66
N GLU A 205 0.91 -7.16 -15.60
CA GLU A 205 -0.15 -7.53 -16.55
C GLU A 205 0.15 -7.02 -17.96
N ALA A 206 0.83 -5.87 -18.11
CA ALA A 206 1.28 -5.38 -19.41
C ALA A 206 2.29 -6.30 -20.10
N THR A 207 3.05 -7.11 -19.35
CA THR A 207 3.96 -8.12 -19.92
C THR A 207 3.22 -9.32 -20.54
N ARG A 208 1.96 -9.54 -20.17
CA ARG A 208 1.15 -10.64 -20.71
C ARG A 208 0.58 -10.29 -22.10
N PRO A 209 0.23 -11.29 -22.93
CA PRO A 209 -0.51 -11.07 -24.17
C PRO A 209 -1.85 -10.37 -23.91
N GLU A 210 -2.29 -9.48 -24.80
CA GLU A 210 -3.48 -8.61 -24.62
C GLU A 210 -4.76 -9.38 -24.20
N GLY A 211 -5.03 -10.53 -24.84
CA GLY A 211 -6.18 -11.39 -24.50
C GLY A 211 -6.03 -12.23 -23.23
N GLN A 212 -4.92 -12.09 -22.49
CA GLN A 212 -4.63 -12.79 -21.24
C GLN A 212 -4.38 -11.83 -20.07
N ARG A 213 -4.55 -10.51 -20.30
CA ARG A 213 -4.37 -9.48 -19.27
C ARG A 213 -5.61 -9.40 -18.41
N ARG A 214 -5.40 -9.27 -17.12
CA ARG A 214 -6.42 -8.88 -16.16
C ARG A 214 -6.50 -7.36 -16.09
N ARG A 215 -7.70 -6.86 -15.84
CA ARG A 215 -7.88 -5.47 -15.41
C ARG A 215 -7.32 -5.31 -14.01
N VAL A 216 -6.42 -4.37 -13.80
CA VAL A 216 -5.96 -4.04 -12.45
C VAL A 216 -7.00 -3.15 -11.80
N GLU A 217 -7.53 -3.60 -10.67
CA GLU A 217 -8.50 -2.85 -9.89
C GLU A 217 -7.81 -1.85 -8.97
N ARG A 218 -8.53 -0.78 -8.64
CA ARG A 218 -8.09 0.16 -7.60
C ARG A 218 -7.72 -0.60 -6.32
N PRO A 219 -6.62 -0.21 -5.66
CA PRO A 219 -6.17 -0.85 -4.44
C PRO A 219 -7.22 -0.72 -3.33
N ALA A 220 -7.10 -1.57 -2.31
CA ALA A 220 -7.93 -1.49 -1.12
C ALA A 220 -7.12 -1.75 0.15
N ILE A 221 -7.63 -1.25 1.28
CA ILE A 221 -7.14 -1.60 2.61
C ILE A 221 -8.11 -2.58 3.25
N LEU A 222 -7.60 -3.70 3.73
CA LEU A 222 -8.30 -4.58 4.67
C LEU A 222 -8.06 -4.05 6.09
N VAL A 223 -9.09 -3.47 6.69
CA VAL A 223 -9.03 -2.88 8.03
C VAL A 223 -9.19 -4.00 9.05
N GLY A 224 -8.10 -4.41 9.70
CA GLY A 224 -8.08 -5.56 10.61
C GLY A 224 -9.05 -5.41 11.78
N VAL A 225 -9.21 -4.21 12.31
CA VAL A 225 -10.11 -3.97 13.44
C VAL A 225 -11.59 -4.10 13.09
N THR A 226 -12.02 -3.93 11.83
CA THR A 226 -13.44 -4.06 11.45
C THR A 226 -13.72 -5.20 10.49
N GLY A 227 -12.69 -5.79 9.86
CA GLY A 227 -12.81 -6.74 8.76
C GLY A 227 -13.29 -6.11 7.45
N ARG A 228 -13.40 -4.77 7.39
CA ARG A 228 -13.89 -4.05 6.22
C ARG A 228 -12.82 -4.00 5.14
N LEU A 229 -13.25 -4.13 3.88
CA LEU A 229 -12.45 -3.84 2.71
C LEU A 229 -12.80 -2.43 2.23
N VAL A 230 -11.87 -1.49 2.39
CA VAL A 230 -12.06 -0.10 1.99
C VAL A 230 -11.32 0.13 0.67
N ILE A 231 -12.07 0.30 -0.41
CA ILE A 231 -11.53 0.53 -1.76
C ILE A 231 -11.18 2.01 -1.91
N TYR A 232 -10.03 2.26 -2.52
CA TYR A 232 -9.53 3.62 -2.70
C TYR A 232 -10.49 4.48 -3.56
N PRO A 233 -10.97 5.64 -3.08
CA PRO A 233 -11.80 6.54 -3.89
C PRO A 233 -11.07 7.00 -5.15
N VAL A 234 -11.79 7.13 -6.27
CA VAL A 234 -11.20 7.43 -7.60
C VAL A 234 -10.32 8.67 -7.56
N GLU A 235 -10.88 9.81 -7.12
CA GLU A 235 -10.17 11.10 -7.12
C GLU A 235 -8.91 11.06 -6.24
N MET A 236 -8.99 10.42 -5.08
CA MET A 236 -7.85 10.29 -4.18
C MET A 236 -6.76 9.41 -4.81
N PHE A 237 -7.15 8.37 -5.53
CA PHE A 237 -6.23 7.44 -6.17
C PHE A 237 -5.47 8.10 -7.32
N GLU A 238 -6.17 8.84 -8.17
CA GLU A 238 -5.57 9.60 -9.27
C GLU A 238 -4.56 10.63 -8.75
N GLN A 239 -4.88 11.32 -7.66
CA GLN A 239 -3.95 12.23 -6.99
C GLN A 239 -2.71 11.50 -6.47
N ALA A 240 -2.88 10.32 -5.87
CA ALA A 240 -1.77 9.52 -5.36
C ALA A 240 -0.84 9.04 -6.49
N GLN A 241 -1.39 8.63 -7.63
CA GLN A 241 -0.61 8.23 -8.81
C GLN A 241 0.20 9.40 -9.37
N ALA A 242 -0.42 10.57 -9.57
CA ALA A 242 0.28 11.75 -10.05
C ALA A 242 1.41 12.16 -9.10
N GLN A 243 1.17 12.07 -7.78
CA GLN A 243 2.17 12.42 -6.78
C GLN A 243 3.37 11.47 -6.75
N ILE A 244 3.20 10.18 -7.07
CA ILE A 244 4.35 9.26 -7.19
C ILE A 244 5.31 9.77 -8.27
N ASP A 245 4.80 10.16 -9.44
CA ASP A 245 5.66 10.57 -10.55
C ASP A 245 6.50 11.79 -10.20
N ASP A 246 5.90 12.78 -9.53
CA ASP A 246 6.60 13.96 -9.04
C ASP A 246 7.68 13.61 -8.00
N ILE A 247 7.37 12.71 -7.08
CA ILE A 247 8.31 12.26 -6.05
C ILE A 247 9.50 11.53 -6.68
N LEU A 248 9.24 10.60 -7.61
CA LEU A 248 10.27 9.83 -8.28
C LEU A 248 11.17 10.73 -9.14
N ALA A 249 10.58 11.66 -9.90
CA ALA A 249 11.34 12.63 -10.68
C ALA A 249 12.22 13.52 -9.79
N THR A 250 11.68 13.99 -8.66
CA THR A 250 12.42 14.78 -7.68
C THR A 250 13.57 13.99 -7.07
N ALA A 251 13.34 12.75 -6.65
CA ALA A 251 14.36 11.88 -6.08
C ALA A 251 15.48 11.57 -7.08
N ALA A 252 15.15 11.27 -8.34
CA ALA A 252 16.15 11.08 -9.39
C ALA A 252 16.99 12.34 -9.62
N ARG A 253 16.35 13.52 -9.65
CA ARG A 253 17.05 14.79 -9.81
C ARG A 253 18.02 15.05 -8.66
N MET A 254 17.59 14.77 -7.43
CA MET A 254 18.41 14.93 -6.22
C MET A 254 19.65 14.04 -6.24
N GLU A 255 19.49 12.78 -6.62
CA GLU A 255 20.59 11.81 -6.67
C GLU A 255 21.60 12.10 -7.80
N LEU A 256 21.13 12.62 -8.92
CA LEU A 256 21.96 12.87 -10.10
C LEU A 256 22.71 14.20 -10.04
N ALA A 257 22.22 15.18 -9.29
CA ALA A 257 22.82 16.49 -9.23
C ALA A 257 24.11 16.49 -8.39
N THR A 258 25.19 17.05 -8.95
CA THR A 258 26.46 17.20 -8.22
C THR A 258 26.36 18.27 -7.13
N GLU A 259 25.62 19.34 -7.40
CA GLU A 259 25.29 20.41 -6.47
C GLU A 259 23.85 20.86 -6.75
N LEU A 260 23.05 21.02 -5.71
CA LEU A 260 21.70 21.58 -5.81
C LEU A 260 21.63 22.87 -4.99
N PRO A 261 21.07 23.96 -5.53
CA PRO A 261 20.75 25.13 -4.74
C PRO A 261 19.81 24.76 -3.60
N LEU A 262 20.16 25.13 -2.36
CA LEU A 262 19.25 24.98 -1.21
C LEU A 262 17.92 25.71 -1.42
N ALA A 263 17.91 26.74 -2.28
CA ALA A 263 16.71 27.47 -2.68
C ALA A 263 15.66 26.57 -3.36
N ASP A 264 16.06 25.45 -3.95
CA ASP A 264 15.13 24.52 -4.62
C ASP A 264 14.41 23.59 -3.62
N PHE A 265 14.85 23.57 -2.36
CA PHE A 265 14.33 22.71 -1.29
C PHE A 265 13.99 23.52 -0.05
N GLN A 266 13.21 24.59 -0.23
CA GLN A 266 12.84 25.48 0.87
C GLN A 266 12.06 24.74 1.97
N ARG A 267 12.29 25.18 3.22
CA ARG A 267 11.50 24.76 4.38
C ARG A 267 10.03 25.12 4.18
N LEU A 268 9.14 24.29 4.72
CA LEU A 268 7.70 24.51 4.59
C LEU A 268 7.24 25.73 5.40
N PRO A 269 6.23 26.49 4.92
CA PRO A 269 5.67 27.61 5.67
C PRO A 269 4.97 27.14 6.94
N GLN A 270 4.79 28.06 7.90
CA GLN A 270 4.11 27.80 9.18
C GLN A 270 2.72 27.14 9.00
N SER A 271 1.98 27.48 7.93
CA SER A 271 0.67 26.88 7.60
C SER A 271 0.73 25.37 7.32
N LYS A 272 1.91 24.83 7.01
CA LYS A 272 2.18 23.40 6.77
C LYS A 272 3.06 22.78 7.86
N ALA A 273 3.16 23.41 9.04
CA ALA A 273 4.01 22.93 10.14
C ALA A 273 3.66 21.51 10.63
N HIS A 274 2.41 21.07 10.48
CA HIS A 274 1.99 19.71 10.82
C HIS A 274 2.78 18.64 10.06
N VAL A 275 3.25 18.93 8.83
CA VAL A 275 4.10 18.02 8.06
C VAL A 275 5.46 17.82 8.74
N CYS A 276 6.02 18.87 9.33
CA CYS A 276 7.28 18.79 10.07
C CYS A 276 7.14 17.95 11.35
N ALA A 277 5.95 17.89 11.95
CA ALA A 277 5.68 17.07 13.14
C ALA A 277 5.75 15.55 12.87
N MET A 278 5.83 15.13 11.60
CA MET A 278 6.03 13.74 11.20
C MET A 278 7.41 13.52 10.56
N CYS A 279 8.24 14.56 10.46
CA CYS A 279 9.52 14.52 9.77
C CYS A 279 10.65 14.12 10.73
N PRO A 280 11.42 13.05 10.45
CA PRO A 280 12.51 12.61 11.33
C PRO A 280 13.59 13.69 11.52
N PHE A 281 13.76 14.58 10.54
CA PHE A 281 14.71 15.69 10.61
C PHE A 281 14.25 16.85 11.52
N SER A 282 12.96 16.89 11.88
CA SER A 282 12.38 17.89 12.77
C SER A 282 11.99 17.33 14.14
N MET A 283 11.87 16.01 14.30
CA MET A 283 11.44 15.37 15.55
C MET A 283 12.59 14.96 16.49
N GLY A 284 13.84 14.98 16.04
CA GLY A 284 14.97 14.59 16.88
C GLY A 284 15.28 15.59 18.01
N ASP A 285 15.98 15.15 19.05
CA ASP A 285 16.42 15.99 20.19
C ASP A 285 17.23 17.22 19.75
N LEU A 286 17.86 17.13 18.57
CA LEU A 286 18.53 18.21 17.86
C LEU A 286 17.94 18.30 16.44
N PRO A 287 16.83 19.03 16.25
CA PRO A 287 16.19 19.14 14.94
C PRO A 287 17.10 19.90 13.98
N ILE A 288 17.32 19.34 12.80
CA ILE A 288 18.14 19.95 11.74
C ILE A 288 17.29 20.68 10.70
N CYS A 289 15.97 20.55 10.77
CA CYS A 289 15.00 21.24 9.93
C CYS A 289 13.72 21.54 10.74
N GLY A 290 12.90 22.46 10.25
CA GLY A 290 11.61 22.84 10.86
C GLY A 290 10.83 23.76 9.90
N PRO A 291 9.61 24.18 10.26
CA PRO A 291 8.88 25.16 9.46
C PRO A 291 9.62 26.50 9.43
N LEU A 292 9.42 27.29 8.38
CA LEU A 292 9.87 28.68 8.32
C LEU A 292 9.27 29.46 9.50
N SER A 293 10.09 30.24 10.19
CA SER A 293 9.58 31.13 11.24
C SER A 293 8.83 32.33 10.64
N GLU A 294 7.83 32.86 11.35
CA GLU A 294 7.06 34.05 10.91
C GLU A 294 7.96 35.26 10.58
N THR A 295 9.11 35.36 11.24
CA THR A 295 10.11 36.42 11.04
C THR A 295 10.95 36.24 9.77
N GLU A 296 11.15 35.01 9.30
CA GLU A 296 11.88 34.72 8.05
C GLU A 296 10.95 34.86 6.82
N ALA A 297 9.66 34.55 6.98
CA ALA A 297 8.67 34.65 5.90
C ALA A 297 8.38 36.09 5.43
N SER A 298 8.72 37.09 6.24
CA SER A 298 8.48 38.52 5.99
C SER A 298 9.68 39.25 5.36
N ILE A 299 10.78 38.54 5.08
CA ILE A 299 12.00 39.08 4.46
C ILE A 299 12.03 38.80 2.94
N GLU A 300 11.17 37.91 2.42
CA GLU A 300 11.11 37.53 1.00
C GLU A 300 9.98 38.22 0.17
N THR A 301 9.33 39.26 0.69
CA THR A 301 8.39 40.11 -0.09
C THR A 301 9.03 41.38 -0.64
#